data_AF-A0A211ZIX5-F1
#
_entry.id   AF-A0A211ZIX5-F1
#
_cell.length_a   1.000
_cell.length_b   1.000
_cell.length_c   1.000
_cell.angle_alpha   90.00
_cell.angle_beta   90.00
_cell.angle_gamma   90.00
#
_symmetry.space_group_name_H-M   'P 1'
#
loop_
_entity.id
_entity.type
_entity.pdbx_description
1 polymer ?
#
loop_
_entity_poly.entity_id
_entity_poly.type
_entity_poly.pdbx_seq_one_letter_code
_entity_poly.pdbx_strand_id
1 'polypeptide(L)'
;MGRMMAAMIIKPTGDVDADFAAMMIPHHQGAIDMAQAELRYGKNEQLRRIAQEIIVEQQQEIAAMRLALGQALPPSDPAPDQIPPSAGSSMPSMTLSMEH
;
A
#
# COMPACT_ATOMS: atom_id res chain seq x y z
N MET A 1 -9.96 -13.49 15.40
CA MET A 1 -10.55 -12.15 15.60
C MET A 1 -9.98 -11.35 16.79
N GLY A 2 -9.27 -11.95 17.76
CA GLY A 2 -8.82 -11.22 18.97
C GLY A 2 -7.80 -10.08 18.79
N ARG A 3 -6.99 -10.09 17.71
CA ARG A 3 -6.00 -9.01 17.46
C ARG A 3 -6.62 -7.68 17.05
N MET A 4 -7.76 -7.70 16.35
CA MET A 4 -8.38 -6.49 15.81
C MET A 4 -8.98 -5.60 16.90
N MET A 5 -9.59 -6.20 17.94
CA MET A 5 -10.19 -5.43 19.04
C MET A 5 -9.16 -4.98 20.09
N ALA A 6 -8.08 -5.74 20.27
CA ALA A 6 -7.03 -5.39 21.23
C ALA A 6 -6.18 -4.19 20.79
N ALA A 7 -6.03 -3.96 19.48
CA ALA A 7 -5.28 -2.82 18.93
C ALA A 7 -6.07 -1.50 18.95
N MET A 8 -7.38 -1.53 19.22
CA MET A 8 -8.24 -0.34 19.22
C MET A 8 -8.34 0.38 20.58
N ILE A 9 -7.62 -0.07 21.61
CA ILE A 9 -7.56 0.62 22.89
C ILE A 9 -6.24 1.41 22.94
N ILE A 10 -6.27 2.64 22.44
CA ILE A 10 -5.16 3.58 22.57
C ILE A 10 -5.55 4.65 23.57
N LYS A 11 -4.71 4.88 24.58
CA LYS A 11 -4.87 6.00 25.48
C LYS A 11 -4.53 7.27 24.68
N PRO A 12 -5.46 8.24 24.54
CA PRO A 12 -5.20 9.45 23.79
C PRO A 12 -3.96 10.18 24.30
N THR A 13 -3.09 10.58 23.39
CA THR A 13 -1.86 11.32 23.67
C THR A 13 -2.13 12.82 23.81
N GLY A 14 -3.26 13.29 23.26
CA GLY A 14 -3.63 14.71 23.19
C GLY A 14 -3.27 15.35 21.85
N ASP A 15 -2.54 14.65 20.99
CA ASP A 15 -2.36 14.97 19.59
C ASP A 15 -3.39 14.15 18.78
N VAL A 16 -4.38 14.85 18.22
CA VAL A 16 -5.49 14.21 17.49
C VAL A 16 -5.02 13.53 16.22
N ASP A 17 -4.02 14.10 15.53
CA ASP A 17 -3.50 13.52 14.28
C ASP A 17 -2.72 12.24 14.57
N ALA A 18 -1.90 12.25 15.62
CA ALA A 18 -1.19 11.07 16.09
C ALA A 18 -2.14 9.97 16.58
N ASP A 19 -3.16 10.33 17.37
CA ASP A 19 -4.14 9.39 17.90
C ASP A 19 -5.00 8.78 16.78
N PHE A 20 -5.39 9.56 15.77
CA PHE A 20 -6.10 9.06 14.60
C PHE A 20 -5.28 8.03 13.82
N ALA A 21 -4.04 8.37 13.48
CA ALA A 21 -3.16 7.48 12.74
C ALA A 21 -2.80 6.23 13.53
N ALA A 22 -2.60 6.34 14.84
CA ALA A 22 -2.32 5.21 15.73
C ALA A 22 -3.47 4.19 15.75
N MET A 23 -4.72 4.65 15.61
CA MET A 23 -5.91 3.80 15.51
C MET A 23 -6.12 3.25 14.10
N MET A 24 -5.92 4.08 13.08
CA MET A 24 -6.34 3.75 11.72
C MET A 24 -5.33 2.89 10.96
N ILE A 25 -4.03 3.06 11.21
CA ILE A 25 -2.99 2.18 10.64
C ILE A 25 -3.24 0.70 10.96
N PRO A 26 -3.44 0.27 12.23
CA PRO A 26 -3.72 -1.13 12.53
C PRO A 26 -5.11 -1.59 12.04
N HIS A 27 -6.10 -0.69 11.98
CA HIS A 27 -7.41 -1.00 11.40
C HIS A 27 -7.29 -1.36 9.90
N HIS A 28 -6.59 -0.55 9.12
CA HIS A 28 -6.32 -0.83 7.71
C HIS A 28 -5.47 -2.09 7.52
N GLN A 29 -4.46 -2.32 8.38
CA GLN A 29 -3.69 -3.56 8.33
C GLN A 29 -4.58 -4.79 8.55
N GLY A 30 -5.55 -4.71 9.47
CA GLY A 30 -6.54 -5.76 9.67
C GLY A 30 -7.40 -6.02 8.42
N ALA A 31 -7.82 -4.97 7.72
CA ALA A 31 -8.55 -5.10 6.45
C ALA A 31 -7.69 -5.76 5.35
N ILE A 32 -6.41 -5.39 5.25
CA ILE A 32 -5.45 -6.02 4.32
C ILE A 32 -5.31 -7.52 4.64
N ASP A 33 -5.13 -7.88 5.91
CA ASP A 33 -4.98 -9.28 6.32
C ASP A 33 -6.22 -10.12 5.97
N MET A 34 -7.43 -9.55 6.11
CA MET A 34 -8.69 -10.18 5.72
C MET A 34 -8.82 -10.30 4.21
N ALA A 35 -8.49 -9.25 3.45
CA ALA A 35 -8.51 -9.27 2.00
C ALA A 35 -7.53 -10.32 1.44
N GLN A 36 -6.34 -10.45 2.01
CA GLN A 36 -5.38 -11.50 1.66
C GLN A 36 -5.91 -12.91 2.00
N ALA A 37 -6.74 -13.06 3.03
CA ALA A 37 -7.41 -14.33 3.31
C ALA A 37 -8.47 -14.64 2.24
N GLU A 38 -9.25 -13.67 1.79
CA GLU A 38 -10.22 -13.82 0.70
C GLU A 38 -9.52 -14.20 -0.62
N LEU A 39 -8.37 -13.58 -0.95
CA LEU A 39 -7.59 -13.95 -2.13
C LEU A 39 -7.01 -15.37 -2.07
N ARG A 40 -6.71 -15.89 -0.87
CA ARG A 40 -6.16 -17.24 -0.69
C ARG A 40 -7.22 -18.33 -0.65
N TYR A 41 -8.36 -18.06 -0.01
CA TYR A 41 -9.35 -19.09 0.33
C TYR A 41 -10.73 -18.85 -0.26
N GLY A 42 -11.01 -17.62 -0.69
CA GLY A 42 -12.27 -17.22 -1.30
C GLY A 42 -12.44 -17.73 -2.72
N LYS A 43 -13.69 -18.02 -3.09
CA LYS A 43 -14.07 -18.62 -4.38
C LYS A 43 -14.97 -17.72 -5.22
N ASN A 44 -15.47 -16.62 -4.65
CA ASN A 44 -16.33 -15.69 -5.37
C ASN A 44 -15.46 -14.66 -6.08
N GLU A 45 -15.48 -14.65 -7.42
CA GLU A 45 -14.65 -13.75 -8.23
C GLU A 45 -14.88 -12.27 -7.94
N GLN A 46 -16.12 -11.87 -7.65
CA GLN A 46 -16.42 -10.47 -7.32
C GLN A 46 -15.81 -10.08 -5.97
N LEU A 47 -15.92 -10.94 -4.96
CA LEU A 47 -15.32 -10.68 -3.65
C LEU A 47 -13.79 -10.67 -3.70
N ARG A 48 -13.18 -11.52 -4.54
CA ARG A 48 -11.74 -11.52 -4.77
C ARG A 48 -11.26 -10.22 -5.44
N ARG A 49 -12.03 -9.66 -6.38
CA ARG A 49 -11.72 -8.35 -6.98
C ARG A 49 -11.77 -7.23 -5.95
N ILE A 50 -12.83 -7.20 -5.15
CA ILE A 50 -12.97 -6.24 -4.04
C ILE A 50 -11.80 -6.39 -3.05
N ALA A 51 -11.37 -7.61 -2.76
CA ALA A 51 -10.21 -7.85 -1.89
C ALA A 51 -8.91 -7.26 -2.47
N GLN A 52 -8.68 -7.36 -3.78
CA GLN A 52 -7.53 -6.75 -4.43
C GLN A 52 -7.55 -5.22 -4.33
N GLU A 53 -8.72 -4.60 -4.54
CA GLU A 53 -8.92 -3.15 -4.40
C GLU A 53 -8.63 -2.69 -2.96
N ILE A 54 -9.19 -3.38 -1.96
CA ILE A 54 -8.93 -3.12 -0.54
C ILE A 54 -7.43 -3.16 -0.22
N ILE A 55 -6.68 -4.13 -0.76
CA ILE A 55 -5.24 -4.22 -0.48
C ILE A 55 -4.52 -2.96 -0.98
N VAL A 56 -4.79 -2.52 -2.20
CA VAL A 56 -4.12 -1.37 -2.80
C VAL A 56 -4.47 -0.08 -2.07
N GLU A 57 -5.76 0.18 -1.86
CA GLU A 57 -6.23 1.41 -1.23
C GLU A 57 -5.73 1.54 0.21
N GLN A 58 -5.90 0.49 1.02
CA GLN A 58 -5.51 0.52 2.43
C GLN A 58 -3.99 0.63 2.61
N GLN A 59 -3.18 0.08 1.68
CA GLN A 59 -1.73 0.26 1.68
C GLN A 59 -1.34 1.72 1.42
N GLN A 60 -2.02 2.37 0.48
CA GLN A 60 -1.79 3.79 0.17
C GLN A 60 -2.18 4.68 1.34
N GLU A 61 -3.31 4.40 2.01
CA GLU A 61 -3.76 5.15 3.19
C GLU A 61 -2.80 4.99 4.38
N ILE A 62 -2.26 3.78 4.62
CA ILE A 62 -1.20 3.56 5.63
C ILE A 62 0.05 4.40 5.30
N ALA A 63 0.48 4.43 4.04
CA ALA A 63 1.64 5.21 3.62
C ALA A 63 1.40 6.71 3.79
N ALA A 64 0.22 7.20 3.41
CA ALA A 64 -0.18 8.59 3.56
C ALA A 64 -0.22 9.02 5.03
N MET A 65 -0.78 8.21 5.93
CA MET A 65 -0.79 8.51 7.36
C MET A 65 0.61 8.54 7.96
N ARG A 66 1.49 7.60 7.58
CA ARG A 66 2.89 7.62 8.05
C ARG A 66 3.63 8.87 7.59
N LEU A 67 3.42 9.27 6.33
CA LEU A 67 4.01 10.51 5.81
C LEU A 67 3.48 11.75 6.52
N ALA A 68 2.18 11.80 6.81
CA ALA A 68 1.55 12.90 7.55
C ALA A 68 2.14 13.06 8.97
N LEU A 69 2.54 11.95 9.61
CA LEU A 69 3.26 11.96 10.89
C LEU A 69 4.76 12.26 10.78
N GLY A 70 5.27 12.56 9.58
CA GLY A 70 6.70 12.81 9.34
C GLY A 70 7.58 11.56 9.43
N GLN A 71 7.00 10.35 9.35
CA GLN A 71 7.76 9.10 9.35
C GLN A 71 8.31 8.82 7.95
N ALA A 72 9.47 8.16 7.90
CA ALA A 72 10.00 7.67 6.63
C ALA A 72 9.01 6.67 6.01
N LEU A 73 8.69 6.86 4.73
CA LEU A 73 7.86 5.93 3.98
C LEU A 73 8.55 4.54 3.98
N PRO A 74 7.81 3.44 4.17
CA PRO A 74 8.37 2.11 3.93
C PRO A 74 8.83 2.03 2.46
N PRO A 75 9.86 1.23 2.15
CA PRO A 75 10.27 1.00 0.77
C PRO A 75 9.04 0.55 -0.02
N SER A 76 8.84 1.15 -1.20
CA SER A 76 7.81 0.70 -2.13
C SER A 76 8.20 -0.68 -2.64
N ASP A 77 7.77 -1.73 -1.93
CA ASP A 77 7.75 -3.05 -2.52
C ASP A 77 6.82 -2.99 -3.73
N PRO A 78 7.28 -3.43 -4.92
CA PRO A 78 6.44 -3.40 -6.11
C PRO A 78 5.17 -4.20 -5.82
N ALA A 79 4.02 -3.61 -6.18
CA ALA A 79 2.75 -4.32 -6.14
C ALA A 79 2.91 -5.66 -6.91
N PRO A 80 2.34 -6.77 -6.42
CA PRO A 80 2.56 -8.11 -6.98
C PRO A 80 2.09 -8.29 -8.44
N ASP A 81 1.50 -7.27 -9.07
CA ASP A 81 1.05 -7.26 -10.46
C ASP A 81 1.91 -6.40 -11.42
N GLN A 82 3.02 -5.83 -10.96
CA GLN A 82 3.95 -5.15 -11.87
C GLN A 82 4.83 -6.20 -12.58
N ILE A 83 4.37 -6.67 -13.74
CA ILE A 83 5.23 -7.32 -14.73
C ILE A 83 6.33 -6.31 -15.10
N PRO A 84 7.62 -6.55 -14.78
CA PRO A 84 8.66 -5.61 -15.14
C PRO A 84 8.74 -5.52 -16.67
N PRO A 85 8.88 -4.33 -17.27
CA PRO A 85 9.10 -4.23 -18.70
C PRO A 85 10.41 -4.96 -19.02
N SER A 86 10.32 -5.97 -19.89
CA SER A 86 11.46 -6.71 -20.40
C SER A 86 12.55 -5.73 -20.86
N ALA A 87 13.72 -5.85 -20.25
CA ALA A 87 14.93 -5.21 -20.72
C ALA A 87 15.17 -5.65 -22.18
N GLY A 88 15.02 -4.72 -23.13
CA GLY A 88 15.05 -5.06 -24.54
C GLY A 88 15.41 -3.87 -25.42
N SER A 89 16.68 -3.86 -25.83
CA SER A 89 17.23 -3.24 -27.03
C SER A 89 17.62 -1.76 -26.98
N SER A 90 18.92 -1.56 -26.74
CA SER A 90 19.70 -0.37 -27.07
C SER A 90 19.52 0.08 -28.52
N MET A 91 19.29 1.37 -28.73
CA MET A 91 19.44 2.04 -30.03
C MET A 91 20.63 3.01 -29.95
N PRO A 92 21.52 3.06 -30.96
CA PRO A 92 22.71 3.90 -30.91
C PRO A 92 22.40 5.37 -31.23
N SER A 93 23.09 6.28 -30.53
CA SER A 93 23.06 7.72 -30.78
C SER A 93 23.59 8.05 -32.18
N MET A 94 22.81 8.82 -32.95
CA MET A 94 23.33 9.55 -34.10
C MET A 94 23.30 11.05 -33.79
N THR A 95 24.47 11.57 -33.44
CA THR A 95 24.79 13.00 -33.45
C THR A 95 24.75 13.52 -34.89
N LEU A 96 23.92 14.51 -35.17
CA LEU A 96 24.00 15.31 -36.38
C LEU A 96 24.37 16.75 -35.99
N SER A 97 25.66 17.06 -36.13
CA SER A 97 26.14 18.43 -36.27
C SER A 97 25.76 18.94 -37.65
N MET A 98 25.10 20.09 -37.74
CA MET A 98 25.35 20.99 -38.86
C MET A 98 25.03 22.44 -38.48
N GLU A 99 26.09 23.23 -38.48
CA GLU A 99 26.15 24.68 -38.37
C GLU A 99 25.59 25.32 -39.65
N HIS A 100 24.81 26.39 -39.52
CA HIS A 100 24.92 27.71 -40.19
C HIS A 100 23.85 28.65 -39.64
#